data_AF-A0AB39KZ97-F1
#
_entry.id   AF-A0AB39KZ97-F1
#
_cell.length_a   1.000
_cell.length_b   1.000
_cell.length_c   1.000
_cell.angle_alpha   90.00
_cell.angle_beta   90.00
_cell.angle_gamma   90.00
#
_symmetry.space_group_name_H-M   'P 1'
#
loop_
_entity.id
_entity.type
_entity.pdbx_description
1 polymer ?
#
loop_
_entity_poly.entity_id
_entity_poly.type
_entity_poly.pdbx_seq_one_letter_code
_entity_poly.pdbx_strand_id
1 'polypeptide(L)' 'MFKLLTVGVVSEYMSCAAVILAGTLVGGYAAQGMTTAQWIGGLAAVVGAIAWAVIVRAWPDTPRA' A
#
# COMPACT_ATOMS: atom_id res chain seq x y z
N MET A 1 14.35 10.94 19.61
CA MET A 1 13.94 9.51 19.62
C MET A 1 12.44 9.30 19.47
N PHE A 2 11.58 9.93 20.27
CA PHE A 2 10.11 9.71 20.20
C PHE A 2 9.51 9.92 18.80
N LYS A 3 9.94 10.97 18.08
CA LYS A 3 9.47 11.31 16.73
C LYS A 3 9.82 10.28 15.65
N LEU A 4 10.94 9.54 15.81
CA LEU A 4 11.37 8.49 14.87
C LEU A 4 10.55 7.20 15.06
N LEU A 5 10.22 6.86 16.32
CA LEU A 5 9.38 5.71 16.64
C LEU A 5 7.94 5.90 16.13
N THR A 6 7.37 7.10 16.27
CA THR A 6 6.02 7.39 15.78
C THR A 6 5.96 7.32 14.24
N VAL A 7 6.95 7.86 13.54
CA VAL A 7 6.99 7.83 12.07
C VAL A 7 7.12 6.40 11.55
N GLY A 8 7.96 5.56 12.17
CA GLY A 8 8.09 4.15 11.80
C GLY A 8 6.76 3.39 11.95
N VAL A 9 6.15 3.44 13.13
CA VAL A 9 4.88 2.76 13.42
C VAL A 9 3.76 3.26 12.50
N VAL A 10 3.63 4.57 12.32
CA VAL A 10 2.60 5.16 11.44
C VAL A 10 2.82 4.71 9.99
N SER A 11 4.05 4.73 9.48
CA SER A 11 4.34 4.31 8.11
C SER A 11 4.01 2.84 7.85
N GLU A 12 4.20 1.96 8.84
CA GLU A 12 3.88 0.53 8.74
C GLU A 12 2.38 0.27 8.65
N TYR A 13 1.58 0.94 9.48
CA TYR A 13 0.14 0.80 9.45
C TYR A 13 -0.46 1.44 8.20
N MET A 14 0.03 2.63 7.82
CA MET A 14 -0.45 3.33 6.63
C MET A 14 -0.14 2.58 5.34
N SER A 15 1.06 2.01 5.21
CA SER A 15 1.40 1.21 4.03
C SER A 15 0.57 -0.06 3.92
N CYS A 16 0.24 -0.71 5.04
CA CYS A 16 -0.67 -1.86 5.06
C CYS A 16 -2.11 -1.45 4.68
N ALA A 17 -2.61 -0.37 5.29
CA ALA A 17 -3.93 0.16 4.99
C ALA A 17 -4.07 0.55 3.51
N ALA A 18 -3.01 1.11 2.90
CA ALA A 18 -3.00 1.46 1.49
C ALA A 18 -3.22 0.24 0.59
N VAL A 19 -2.59 -0.90 0.88
CA VAL A 19 -2.77 -2.15 0.12
C VAL A 19 -4.21 -2.65 0.24
N ILE A 20 -4.76 -2.66 1.45
CA ILE A 20 -6.14 -3.11 1.72
C ILE A 20 -7.13 -2.21 0.99
N LEU A 21 -6.99 -0.88 1.12
CA LEU A 21 -7.89 0.08 0.50
C LEU A 21 -7.82 0.02 -1.02
N ALA A 22 -6.62 0.01 -1.60
CA ALA A 22 -6.44 -0.11 -3.05
C ALA A 22 -7.08 -1.41 -3.58
N GLY A 23 -6.79 -2.54 -2.95
CA GLY A 23 -7.36 -3.83 -3.33
C GLY A 23 -8.89 -3.86 -3.21
N THR A 24 -9.43 -3.34 -2.12
CA THR A 24 -10.89 -3.35 -1.86
C THR A 24 -11.63 -2.45 -2.84
N LEU A 25 -11.13 -1.23 -3.08
CA LEU A 25 -11.75 -0.30 -4.02
C LEU A 25 -11.68 -0.82 -5.45
N VAL A 26 -10.50 -1.26 -5.90
CA VAL A 26 -10.32 -1.79 -7.26
C VAL A 26 -11.15 -3.05 -7.46
N GLY A 27 -11.16 -3.98 -6.49
CA GLY A 27 -12.00 -5.17 -6.55
C GLY A 27 -13.50 -4.85 -6.57
N GLY A 28 -13.93 -3.88 -5.76
CA GLY A 28 -15.33 -3.42 -5.73
C GLY A 28 -15.79 -2.80 -7.05
N TYR A 29 -14.93 -2.02 -7.71
CA TYR A 29 -15.24 -1.48 -9.04
C TYR A 29 -15.10 -2.53 -10.14
N ALA A 30 -14.17 -3.48 -10.03
CA ALA A 30 -14.02 -4.58 -10.98
C ALA A 30 -15.31 -5.42 -11.07
N ALA A 31 -15.98 -5.66 -9.95
CA ALA A 31 -17.26 -6.37 -9.89
C ALA A 31 -18.42 -5.62 -10.58
N GLN A 32 -18.32 -4.29 -10.72
CA GLN A 32 -19.32 -3.44 -11.39
C GLN A 32 -19.03 -3.28 -12.89
N GLY A 33 -17.90 -3.80 -13.37
CA GLY A 33 -17.41 -3.60 -14.72
C GLY A 33 -16.54 -2.35 -14.83
N MET A 34 -15.27 -2.55 -15.19
CA MET A 34 -14.30 -1.47 -15.43
C MET A 34 -13.92 -1.40 -16.91
N THR A 35 -13.79 -0.17 -17.42
CA THR A 35 -13.18 0.11 -18.73
C THR A 35 -11.68 -0.19 -18.72
N THR A 36 -11.07 -0.33 -19.89
CA THR A 36 -9.63 -0.60 -20.04
C THR A 36 -8.76 0.43 -19.30
N ALA A 37 -9.09 1.72 -19.40
CA ALA A 37 -8.34 2.77 -18.71
C ALA A 37 -8.46 2.65 -17.18
N GLN A 38 -9.63 2.29 -16.67
CA GLN A 38 -9.85 2.06 -15.24
C GLN A 38 -9.11 0.83 -14.72
N TRP A 39 -9.01 -0.23 -15.51
CA TRP A 39 -8.18 -1.39 -15.17
C TRP A 39 -6.70 -1.03 -15.06
N ILE A 40 -6.17 -0.28 -16.03
CA ILE A 40 -4.78 0.16 -16.02
C ILE A 40 -4.50 1.00 -14.76
N GLY A 41 -5.36 1.99 -14.48
CA GLY A 41 -5.24 2.82 -13.28
C GLY A 41 -5.37 2.04 -11.98
N GLY A 42 -6.34 1.11 -11.90
CA GLY A 42 -6.57 0.27 -10.73
C GLY A 42 -5.39 -0.65 -10.43
N LEU A 43 -4.87 -1.34 -11.45
CA LEU A 43 -3.68 -2.19 -11.31
C LEU A 43 -2.45 -1.37 -10.90
N ALA A 44 -2.24 -0.20 -11.51
CA ALA A 44 -1.15 0.70 -11.14
C ALA A 44 -1.25 1.15 -9.67
N ALA A 45 -2.45 1.46 -9.19
CA ALA A 45 -2.67 1.83 -7.79
C ALA A 45 -2.38 0.69 -6.81
N VAL A 46 -2.81 -0.54 -7.12
CA VAL A 46 -2.52 -1.73 -6.31
C VAL A 46 -1.02 -2.01 -6.26
N VAL A 47 -0.35 -1.99 -7.42
CA VAL A 47 1.11 -2.18 -7.50
C VAL A 47 1.85 -1.09 -6.72
N GLY A 48 1.44 0.17 -6.83
CA GLY A 48 2.02 1.28 -6.08
C GLY A 48 1.87 1.12 -4.57
N ALA A 49 0.70 0.67 -4.10
CA ALA A 49 0.47 0.39 -2.68
C ALA A 49 1.37 -0.75 -2.16
N ILE A 50 1.52 -1.83 -2.95
CA ILE A 50 2.42 -2.95 -2.61
C ILE A 50 3.87 -2.47 -2.58
N ALA A 51 4.31 -1.72 -3.59
CA ALA A 51 5.65 -1.17 -3.65
C ALA A 51 5.95 -0.28 -2.43
N TRP A 52 4.99 0.54 -2.01
CA TRP A 52 5.13 1.34 -0.80
C TRP A 52 5.28 0.47 0.46
N ALA A 53 4.49 -0.59 0.60
CA ALA A 53 4.64 -1.53 1.70
C ALA A 53 6.01 -2.23 1.71
N VAL A 54 6.56 -2.58 0.54
CA VAL A 54 7.91 -3.14 0.40
C VAL A 54 8.97 -2.14 0.85
N ILE A 55 8.88 -0.87 0.42
CA ILE A 55 9.80 0.19 0.85
C ILE A 55 9.83 0.33 2.37
N VAL A 56 8.65 0.33 3.00
CA VAL A 56 8.54 0.53 4.46
C VAL A 56 8.99 -0.69 5.26
N ARG A 57 8.75 -1.90 4.75
CA ARG A 57 8.90 -3.15 5.53
C ARG A 57 10.12 -3.98 5.17
N ALA A 58 10.59 -3.94 3.93
CA ALA A 58 11.63 -4.84 3.42
C ALA A 58 13.00 -4.17 3.22
N TRP A 59 13.05 -2.86 2.94
CA TRP A 59 14.33 -2.14 2.77
C TRP A 59 15.13 -1.85 4.04
N PRO A 60 14.56 -1.74 5.25
CA PRO A 60 15.39 -1.53 6.43
C PRO A 60 16.31 -2.73 6.69
N ASP A 61 17.64 -2.53 6.59
CA ASP A 61 18.67 -3.57 6.77
C ASP A 61 18.82 -4.07 8.23
N THR A 62 18.21 -3.40 9.19
CA THR A 62 18.33 -3.75 10.61
C THR A 62 17.09 -4.51 11.07
N PRO A 63 17.21 -5.76 11.57
CA PRO A 63 16.13 -6.43 12.27
C PRO A 63 15.62 -5.52 13.39
N ARG A 64 14.31 -5.27 13.40
CA ARG A 64 13.67 -4.51 14.48
C ARG A 64 13.80 -5.35 15.75
N ALA A 65 14.67 -4.91 16.66
CA ALA A 65 14.94 -5.54 17.95
C ALA A 65 13.67 -5.66 18.81
#